data_AF-A0A431EAA0-F1
#
_entry.id   AF-A0A431EAA0-F1
#
_cell.length_a   1.000
_cell.length_b   1.000
_cell.length_c   1.000
_cell.angle_alpha   90.00
_cell.angle_beta   90.00
_cell.angle_gamma   90.00
#
_symmetry.space_group_name_H-M   'P 1'
#
loop_
_entity.id
_entity.type
_entity.pdbx_description
1 polymer ?
#
loop_
_entity_poly.entity_id
_entity_poly.type
_entity_poly.pdbx_seq_one_letter_code
_entity_poly.pdbx_strand_id
1 'polypeptide(L)'
;MLILSIDLGFGFNKVVVADGSTILHKFKFPSAAGVVQKNKMIEDKRIFSYDGKEWYVGEDALKLPSTSIVDVKDYKALEYFAPLFIYYVCSTLQINPDVIATGLSKAHVDQSGYFEEKIKSFTVNGTEIKNPTVYVLPQGAGAKIAIDKYGDNFPTPNKEFLGSSTYVGADLGLAC
;
A
#
# COMPACT_ATOMS: atom_id res chain seq x y z
N MET A 1 -8.06 -8.87 15.07
CA MET A 1 -6.83 -8.77 14.28
C MET A 1 -7.14 -7.93 13.07
N LEU A 2 -6.55 -6.75 12.95
CA LEU A 2 -6.77 -5.83 11.84
C LEU A 2 -5.67 -6.01 10.79
N ILE A 3 -6.08 -6.30 9.57
CA ILE A 3 -5.18 -6.58 8.45
C ILE A 3 -5.31 -5.45 7.44
N LEU A 4 -4.20 -4.78 7.15
CA LEU A 4 -4.07 -3.85 6.04
C LEU A 4 -3.38 -4.57 4.87
N SER A 5 -4.14 -4.86 3.82
CA SER A 5 -3.60 -5.34 2.56
C SER A 5 -3.50 -4.18 1.57
N ILE A 6 -2.29 -3.83 1.14
CA ILE A 6 -2.04 -2.71 0.23
C ILE A 6 -1.16 -3.14 -0.95
N ASP A 7 -1.69 -3.05 -2.16
CA ASP A 7 -0.92 -3.19 -3.40
C ASP A 7 -0.35 -1.82 -3.76
N LEU A 8 0.93 -1.62 -3.50
CA LEU A 8 1.66 -0.38 -3.74
C LEU A 8 2.07 -0.33 -5.21
N GLY A 9 1.25 0.35 -6.02
CA GLY A 9 1.47 0.50 -7.46
C GLY A 9 2.11 1.82 -7.83
N PHE A 10 2.56 1.94 -9.08
CA PHE A 10 3.11 3.19 -9.63
C PHE A 10 2.03 4.21 -10.01
N GLY A 11 0.83 3.75 -10.41
CA GLY A 11 -0.29 4.64 -10.73
C GLY A 11 -1.29 4.80 -9.58
N PHE A 12 -1.66 3.68 -8.96
CA PHE A 12 -2.62 3.66 -7.86
C PHE A 12 -2.17 2.67 -6.77
N ASN A 13 -2.42 3.06 -5.53
CA ASN A 13 -2.36 2.18 -4.38
C ASN A 13 -3.76 1.57 -4.16
N LYS A 14 -3.87 0.23 -4.18
CA LYS A 14 -5.14 -0.46 -3.93
C LYS A 14 -5.15 -1.00 -2.51
N VAL A 15 -6.21 -0.74 -1.77
CA VAL A 15 -6.29 -0.97 -0.33
C VAL A 15 -7.48 -1.86 0.01
N VAL A 16 -7.23 -2.84 0.86
CA VAL A 16 -8.25 -3.64 1.55
C VAL A 16 -7.91 -3.67 3.03
N VAL A 17 -8.90 -3.37 3.88
CA VAL A 17 -8.79 -3.53 5.33
C VAL A 17 -9.81 -4.56 5.79
N ALA A 18 -9.38 -5.52 6.60
CA ALA A 18 -10.22 -6.62 7.08
C ALA A 18 -9.93 -6.97 8.54
N ASP A 19 -10.88 -7.59 9.23
CA ASP A 19 -10.74 -8.06 10.62
C ASP A 19 -10.42 -9.57 10.74
N GLY A 20 -10.06 -10.20 9.62
CA GLY A 20 -9.83 -11.64 9.49
C GLY A 20 -11.08 -12.45 9.11
N SER A 21 -12.28 -11.85 9.22
CA SER A 21 -13.54 -12.48 8.83
C SER A 21 -14.25 -11.74 7.70
N THR A 22 -14.19 -10.41 7.73
CA THR A 22 -14.95 -9.53 6.85
C THR A 22 -14.06 -8.41 6.31
N ILE A 23 -14.33 -8.00 5.07
CA ILE A 23 -13.73 -6.79 4.51
C ILE A 23 -14.46 -5.57 5.08
N LEU A 24 -13.72 -4.71 5.78
CA LEU A 24 -14.23 -3.47 6.38
C LEU A 24 -14.16 -2.31 5.39
N HIS A 25 -13.04 -2.21 4.65
CA HIS A 25 -12.82 -1.15 3.67
C HIS A 25 -12.16 -1.71 2.41
N LYS A 26 -12.54 -1.17 1.26
CA LYS A 26 -11.92 -1.45 -0.05
C LYS A 26 -11.96 -0.20 -0.90
N PHE A 27 -10.79 0.31 -1.29
CA PHE A 27 -10.68 1.51 -2.12
C PHE A 27 -9.32 1.54 -2.82
N LYS A 28 -9.11 2.57 -3.64
CA LYS A 28 -7.81 2.88 -4.23
C LYS A 28 -7.57 4.39 -4.18
N PHE A 29 -6.33 4.80 -4.19
CA PHE A 29 -5.95 6.21 -4.30
C PHE A 29 -4.72 6.37 -5.21
N PRO A 30 -4.53 7.53 -5.86
CA PRO A 30 -3.39 7.76 -6.74
C PRO A 30 -2.06 7.59 -5.99
N SER A 31 -1.07 7.02 -6.66
CA SER A 31 0.32 6.94 -6.16
C SER A 31 1.06 8.27 -6.37
N ALA A 32 0.47 9.34 -5.84
CA ALA A 32 0.97 10.69 -5.96
C ALA A 32 1.38 11.23 -4.59
N ALA A 33 2.57 11.82 -4.54
CA ALA A 33 3.05 12.58 -3.39
C ALA A 33 3.54 13.95 -3.88
N GLY A 34 3.13 15.02 -3.22
CA GLY A 34 3.42 16.38 -3.63
C GLY A 34 4.07 17.19 -2.52
N VAL A 35 5.22 17.80 -2.79
CA VAL A 35 5.93 18.60 -1.78
C VAL A 35 5.19 19.90 -1.54
N VAL A 36 5.00 20.26 -0.28
CA VAL A 36 4.37 21.52 0.12
C VAL A 36 5.19 22.27 1.14
N GLN A 37 4.98 23.57 1.25
CA GLN A 37 5.48 24.35 2.38
C GLN A 37 4.38 24.50 3.41
N LYS A 38 4.59 23.94 4.60
CA LYS A 38 3.66 24.07 5.72
C LYS A 38 3.66 25.52 6.21
N ASN A 39 2.50 26.16 6.20
CA ASN A 39 2.33 27.46 6.83
C ASN A 39 2.23 27.26 8.35
N LYS A 40 3.16 27.81 9.13
CA LYS A 40 3.20 27.66 10.60
C LYS A 40 1.95 28.23 11.31
N MET A 41 1.19 29.10 10.64
CA MET A 41 0.02 29.76 11.21
C MET A 41 -1.30 29.00 10.98
N ILE A 42 -1.30 27.99 10.10
CA ILE A 42 -2.51 27.24 9.72
C ILE A 42 -2.22 25.74 9.85
N GLU A 43 -2.96 25.08 10.72
CA GLU A 43 -2.89 23.63 10.86
C GLU A 43 -3.74 22.96 9.77
N ASP A 44 -3.08 22.46 8.72
CA ASP A 44 -3.73 21.64 7.70
C ASP A 44 -3.48 20.15 7.99
N LYS A 45 -4.53 19.44 8.40
CA LYS A 45 -4.51 18.01 8.75
C LYS A 45 -4.20 17.10 7.56
N ARG A 46 -4.25 17.61 6.33
CA ARG A 46 -3.93 16.87 5.10
C ARG A 46 -2.43 16.81 4.83
N ILE A 47 -1.63 17.62 5.52
CA ILE A 47 -0.18 17.65 5.37
C ILE A 47 0.44 16.54 6.21
N PHE A 48 1.29 15.74 5.58
CA PHE A 48 2.07 14.69 6.21
C PHE A 48 3.56 15.08 6.27
N SER A 49 4.12 15.14 7.46
CA SER A 49 5.53 15.36 7.73
C SER A 49 6.28 14.02 7.70
N TYR A 50 7.16 13.83 6.73
CA TYR A 50 7.93 12.60 6.55
C TYR A 50 9.32 12.95 6.01
N ASP A 51 10.36 12.40 6.66
CA ASP A 51 11.76 12.59 6.28
C ASP A 51 12.16 14.07 6.10
N GLY A 52 11.78 14.90 7.07
CA GLY A 52 12.08 16.34 7.10
C GLY A 52 11.35 17.18 6.05
N LYS A 53 10.42 16.58 5.29
CA LYS A 53 9.61 17.25 4.27
C LYS A 53 8.13 17.14 4.57
N GLU A 54 7.36 18.03 3.96
CA GLU A 54 5.91 18.12 4.12
C GLU A 54 5.25 17.72 2.79
N TRP A 55 4.25 16.86 2.88
CA TRP A 55 3.68 16.15 1.73
C TRP A 55 2.16 16.23 1.72
N TYR A 56 1.58 16.49 0.55
CA TYR A 56 0.25 15.98 0.23
C TYR A 56 0.36 14.60 -0.42
N VAL A 57 -0.67 13.78 -0.25
CA VAL A 57 -0.72 12.40 -0.72
C VAL A 57 -2.04 12.15 -1.46
N GLY A 58 -1.99 11.31 -2.50
CA GLY A 58 -3.18 10.90 -3.25
C GLY A 58 -3.83 12.07 -3.98
N GLU A 59 -5.15 12.20 -3.84
CA GLU A 59 -5.94 13.23 -4.53
C GLU A 59 -5.53 14.66 -4.16
N ASP A 60 -5.04 14.90 -2.93
CA ASP A 60 -4.59 16.23 -2.53
C ASP A 60 -3.25 16.61 -3.19
N ALA A 61 -2.40 15.62 -3.51
CA ALA A 61 -1.17 15.86 -4.26
C ALA A 61 -1.48 16.28 -5.71
N LEU A 62 -2.50 15.68 -6.33
CA LEU A 62 -2.89 15.98 -7.73
C LEU A 62 -3.43 17.40 -7.92
N LYS A 63 -3.80 18.10 -6.84
CA LYS A 63 -4.25 19.49 -6.87
C LYS A 63 -3.09 20.50 -6.93
N LEU A 64 -1.86 20.04 -6.71
CA LEU A 64 -0.68 20.88 -6.80
C LEU A 64 -0.26 21.08 -8.26
N PRO A 65 0.55 22.13 -8.54
CA PRO A 65 1.24 22.23 -9.81
C PRO A 65 2.06 20.97 -10.09
N SER A 66 2.05 20.49 -11.35
CA SER A 66 2.75 19.26 -11.75
C SER A 66 4.24 19.24 -11.39
N THR A 67 4.88 20.41 -11.32
CA THR A 67 6.29 20.57 -10.91
C THR A 67 6.56 20.22 -9.44
N SER A 68 5.51 20.16 -8.61
CA SER A 68 5.59 19.84 -7.18
C SER A 68 5.24 18.38 -6.88
N ILE A 69 4.69 17.66 -7.85
CA ILE A 69 4.31 16.25 -7.74
C ILE A 69 5.54 15.39 -8.02
N VAL A 70 5.86 14.49 -7.10
CA VAL A 70 6.91 13.50 -7.28
C VAL A 70 6.30 12.30 -8.00
N ASP A 71 6.98 11.90 -9.06
CA ASP A 71 6.57 10.82 -9.93
C ASP A 71 7.10 9.48 -9.38
N VAL A 72 6.20 8.59 -8.96
CA VAL A 72 6.56 7.28 -8.43
C VAL A 72 6.67 6.30 -9.60
N LYS A 73 7.81 6.32 -10.30
CA LYS A 73 8.05 5.49 -11.50
C LYS A 73 9.06 4.36 -11.32
N ASP A 74 9.83 4.40 -10.24
CA ASP A 74 10.86 3.41 -9.97
C ASP A 74 10.73 2.84 -8.55
N TYR A 75 11.46 1.74 -8.31
CA TYR A 75 11.46 1.07 -7.02
C TYR A 75 11.93 2.00 -5.89
N LYS A 76 12.93 2.85 -6.12
CA LYS A 76 13.48 3.72 -5.06
C LYS A 76 12.44 4.73 -4.59
N ALA A 77 11.69 5.31 -5.52
CA ALA A 77 10.57 6.18 -5.20
C ALA A 77 9.48 5.41 -4.46
N LEU A 78 9.11 4.22 -4.94
CA LEU A 78 8.09 3.39 -4.30
C LEU A 78 8.48 3.02 -2.86
N GLU A 79 9.71 2.57 -2.65
CA GLU A 79 10.29 2.25 -1.34
C GLU A 79 10.36 3.50 -0.46
N TYR A 80 10.68 4.67 -1.00
CA TYR A 80 10.67 5.92 -0.25
C TYR A 80 9.27 6.30 0.25
N PHE A 81 8.26 6.22 -0.61
CA PHE A 81 6.90 6.67 -0.30
C PHE A 81 6.00 5.61 0.32
N ALA A 82 6.38 4.32 0.31
CA ALA A 82 5.57 3.25 0.89
C ALA A 82 5.13 3.54 2.35
N PRO A 83 6.01 3.96 3.28
CA PRO A 83 5.61 4.37 4.63
C PRO A 83 4.56 5.49 4.64
N LEU A 84 4.74 6.48 3.77
CA LEU A 84 3.84 7.64 3.66
C LEU A 84 2.45 7.21 3.16
N PHE A 85 2.38 6.33 2.17
CA PHE A 85 1.13 5.79 1.64
C PHE A 85 0.39 4.90 2.63
N ILE A 86 1.14 4.07 3.38
CA ILE A 86 0.57 3.25 4.46
C ILE A 86 0.01 4.15 5.56
N TYR A 87 0.79 5.16 5.98
CA TYR A 87 0.34 6.10 7.02
C TYR A 87 -0.88 6.90 6.59
N TYR A 88 -0.93 7.34 5.32
CA TYR A 88 -2.09 8.01 4.75
C TYR A 88 -3.36 7.18 4.97
N VAL A 89 -3.34 5.88 4.64
CA VAL A 89 -4.46 4.97 4.88
C VAL A 89 -4.80 4.88 6.37
N CYS A 90 -3.79 4.68 7.22
CA CYS A 90 -3.99 4.54 8.67
C CYS A 90 -4.64 5.80 9.26
N SER A 91 -4.17 6.98 8.86
CA SER A 91 -4.69 8.27 9.32
C SER A 91 -6.10 8.55 8.78
N THR A 92 -6.37 8.24 7.51
CA THR A 92 -7.70 8.46 6.90
C THR A 92 -8.77 7.59 7.55
N LEU A 93 -8.46 6.34 7.84
CA LEU A 93 -9.41 5.40 8.45
C LEU A 93 -9.35 5.38 9.98
N GLN A 94 -8.40 6.11 10.58
CA GLN A 94 -8.12 6.11 12.01
C GLN A 94 -7.87 4.70 12.56
N ILE A 95 -7.02 3.94 11.86
CA ILE A 95 -6.68 2.55 12.19
C ILE A 95 -5.21 2.39 12.55
N ASN A 96 -4.91 1.33 13.33
CA ASN A 96 -3.56 0.82 13.55
C ASN A 96 -3.55 -0.68 13.23
N PRO A 97 -2.98 -1.11 12.09
CA PRO A 97 -3.03 -2.50 11.67
C PRO A 97 -2.12 -3.41 12.50
N ASP A 98 -2.60 -4.61 12.84
CA ASP A 98 -1.78 -5.68 13.44
C ASP A 98 -0.88 -6.35 12.38
N VAL A 99 -1.38 -6.39 11.14
CA VAL A 99 -0.72 -7.02 9.99
C VAL A 99 -0.74 -6.09 8.80
N ILE A 100 0.40 -5.94 8.12
CA ILE A 100 0.50 -5.27 6.82
C ILE A 100 0.90 -6.32 5.78
N ALA A 101 0.05 -6.54 4.78
CA ALA A 101 0.34 -7.39 3.64
C ALA A 101 0.47 -6.53 2.40
N THR A 102 1.58 -6.66 1.68
CA THR A 102 1.83 -5.89 0.46
C THR A 102 2.45 -6.73 -0.65
N GLY A 103 2.34 -6.24 -1.88
CA GLY A 103 2.91 -6.86 -3.06
C GLY A 103 4.11 -6.09 -3.57
N LEU A 104 5.17 -6.79 -3.96
CA LEU A 104 6.30 -6.23 -4.70
C LEU A 104 6.42 -6.91 -6.07
N SER A 105 6.69 -6.12 -7.11
CA SER A 105 6.93 -6.65 -8.45
C SER A 105 8.04 -7.70 -8.43
N LYS A 106 7.88 -8.77 -9.23
CA LYS A 106 8.88 -9.85 -9.35
C LYS A 106 10.28 -9.34 -9.66
N ALA A 107 10.40 -8.25 -10.43
CA ALA A 107 11.67 -7.62 -10.76
C ALA A 107 12.42 -7.03 -9.54
N HIS A 108 11.73 -6.85 -8.41
CA HIS A 108 12.25 -6.25 -7.19
C HIS A 108 12.14 -7.16 -5.97
N VAL A 109 11.80 -8.45 -6.15
CA VAL A 109 11.63 -9.41 -5.03
C VAL A 109 12.92 -9.59 -4.25
N ASP A 110 14.09 -9.50 -4.90
CA ASP A 110 15.40 -9.57 -4.22
C ASP A 110 15.63 -8.40 -3.24
N GLN A 111 14.85 -7.33 -3.34
CA GLN A 111 14.90 -6.15 -2.45
C GLN A 111 13.83 -6.18 -1.36
N SER A 112 13.02 -7.25 -1.30
CA SER A 112 11.88 -7.38 -0.37
C SER A 112 12.26 -7.23 1.10
N GLY A 113 13.45 -7.65 1.53
CA GLY A 113 13.90 -7.50 2.91
C GLY A 113 14.10 -6.03 3.33
N TYR A 114 14.69 -5.21 2.46
CA TYR A 114 14.84 -3.77 2.71
C TYR A 114 13.48 -3.07 2.75
N PHE A 115 12.60 -3.46 1.83
CA PHE A 115 11.24 -2.94 1.79
C PHE A 115 10.45 -3.30 3.05
N GLU A 116 10.53 -4.55 3.50
CA GLU A 116 9.89 -5.04 4.72
C GLU A 116 10.34 -4.22 5.94
N GLU A 117 11.66 -4.11 6.14
CA GLU A 117 12.20 -3.38 7.29
C GLU A 117 11.75 -1.91 7.31
N LYS A 118 11.63 -1.29 6.12
CA LYS A 118 11.17 0.09 6.00
C LYS A 118 9.69 0.30 6.37
N ILE A 119 8.83 -0.69 6.11
CA ILE A 119 7.40 -0.60 6.44
C ILE A 119 7.05 -1.24 7.79
N LYS A 120 7.99 -1.96 8.40
CA LYS A 120 7.85 -2.56 9.74
C LYS A 120 8.05 -1.56 10.87
N SER A 121 8.82 -0.49 10.61
CA SER A 121 8.99 0.61 11.55
C SER A 121 9.24 1.91 10.80
N PHE A 122 8.29 2.85 10.90
CA PHE A 122 8.42 4.17 10.30
C PHE A 122 7.69 5.23 11.11
N THR A 123 8.09 6.49 10.91
CA THR A 123 7.51 7.65 11.59
C THR A 123 7.01 8.66 10.57
N VAL A 124 5.74 9.02 10.68
CA VAL A 124 5.10 10.09 9.89
C VAL A 124 4.30 10.96 10.86
N ASN A 125 4.34 12.29 10.70
CA ASN A 125 3.75 13.24 11.64
C ASN A 125 4.24 13.09 13.10
N GLY A 126 5.47 12.62 13.29
CA GLY A 126 6.00 12.28 14.62
C GLY A 126 5.31 11.08 15.29
N THR A 127 4.39 10.41 14.60
CA THR A 127 3.72 9.19 15.06
C THR A 127 4.43 7.99 14.47
N GLU A 128 4.84 7.08 15.34
CA GLU A 128 5.50 5.83 14.98
C GLU A 128 4.46 4.72 14.84
N ILE A 129 4.40 4.08 13.66
CA ILE A 129 3.65 2.83 13.48
C ILE A 129 4.57 1.71 13.97
N LYS A 130 4.22 1.08 15.09
CA LYS A 130 5.08 0.09 15.76
C LYS A 130 4.66 -1.35 15.47
N ASN A 131 5.62 -2.12 14.97
CA ASN A 131 5.64 -3.58 14.95
C ASN A 131 4.40 -4.29 14.36
N PRO A 132 3.84 -3.85 13.21
CA PRO A 132 2.94 -4.74 12.49
C PRO A 132 3.71 -5.98 12.04
N THR A 133 3.04 -7.12 11.97
CA THR A 133 3.59 -8.26 11.22
C THR A 133 3.51 -7.90 9.74
N VAL A 134 4.65 -7.88 9.05
CA VAL A 134 4.72 -7.49 7.64
C VAL A 134 4.86 -8.74 6.77
N TYR A 135 4.04 -8.83 5.72
CA TYR A 135 4.16 -9.82 4.66
C TYR A 135 4.38 -9.12 3.33
N VAL A 136 5.56 -9.32 2.74
CA VAL A 136 5.86 -8.89 1.38
C VAL A 136 5.75 -10.09 0.45
N LEU A 137 4.73 -10.08 -0.42
CA LEU A 137 4.47 -11.16 -1.36
C LEU A 137 4.90 -10.75 -2.77
N PRO A 138 5.39 -11.67 -3.61
CA PRO A 138 5.52 -11.41 -5.03
C PRO A 138 4.16 -11.03 -5.64
N GLN A 139 4.10 -9.94 -6.40
CA GLN A 139 2.88 -9.55 -7.11
C GLN A 139 2.36 -10.70 -7.97
N GLY A 140 1.05 -10.89 -7.95
CA GLY A 140 0.34 -12.03 -8.55
C GLY A 140 0.24 -13.27 -7.67
N ALA A 141 1.13 -13.48 -6.69
CA ALA A 141 1.04 -14.64 -5.78
C ALA A 141 -0.20 -14.56 -4.89
N GLY A 142 -0.54 -13.37 -4.39
CA GLY A 142 -1.76 -13.16 -3.61
C GLY A 142 -3.04 -13.50 -4.38
N ALA A 143 -3.10 -13.15 -5.67
CA ALA A 143 -4.24 -13.50 -6.52
C ALA A 143 -4.37 -15.01 -6.71
N LYS A 144 -3.24 -15.71 -6.92
CA LYS A 144 -3.21 -17.18 -6.99
C LYS A 144 -3.71 -17.80 -5.69
N ILE A 145 -3.16 -17.39 -4.54
CA ILE A 145 -3.57 -17.92 -3.23
C ILE A 145 -5.06 -17.68 -2.97
N ALA A 146 -5.58 -16.50 -3.34
CA ALA A 146 -6.99 -16.18 -3.19
C ALA A 146 -7.88 -17.10 -4.04
N ILE A 147 -7.54 -17.31 -5.31
CA ILE A 147 -8.29 -18.21 -6.20
C ILE A 147 -8.17 -19.67 -5.74
N ASP A 148 -6.97 -20.15 -5.40
CA ASP A 148 -6.77 -21.53 -4.94
C ASP A 148 -7.59 -21.81 -3.68
N LYS A 149 -7.65 -20.85 -2.76
CA LYS A 149 -8.32 -21.03 -1.47
C LYS A 149 -9.82 -20.79 -1.53
N TYR A 150 -10.29 -19.82 -2.31
CA TYR A 150 -11.68 -19.35 -2.26
C TYR A 150 -12.42 -19.47 -3.60
N GLY A 151 -11.72 -19.72 -4.71
CA GLY A 151 -12.30 -19.63 -6.05
C GLY A 151 -12.92 -18.25 -6.29
N ASP A 152 -14.18 -18.24 -6.73
CA ASP A 152 -15.03 -17.07 -6.89
C ASP A 152 -15.92 -16.79 -5.66
N ASN A 153 -15.81 -17.59 -4.59
CA ASN A 153 -16.77 -17.62 -3.49
C ASN A 153 -16.19 -17.14 -2.14
N PHE A 154 -15.34 -16.11 -2.16
CA PHE A 154 -14.80 -15.51 -0.93
C PHE A 154 -15.95 -15.00 -0.02
N PRO A 155 -15.93 -15.25 1.31
CA PRO A 155 -14.84 -15.82 2.11
C PRO A 155 -14.93 -17.35 2.31
N THR A 156 -15.83 -18.05 1.63
CA THR A 156 -16.02 -19.50 1.81
C THR A 156 -14.90 -20.27 1.11
N PRO A 157 -14.10 -21.09 1.83
CA PRO A 157 -13.04 -21.87 1.20
C PRO A 157 -13.61 -22.84 0.18
N ASN A 158 -12.94 -22.96 -0.96
CA ASN A 158 -13.24 -24.01 -1.92
C ASN A 158 -12.88 -25.37 -1.30
N LYS A 159 -13.79 -26.35 -1.43
CA LYS A 159 -13.58 -27.72 -0.93
C LYS A 159 -12.87 -28.60 -1.97
N GLU A 160 -12.86 -28.19 -3.23
CA GLU A 160 -12.15 -28.87 -4.30
C GLU A 160 -10.73 -28.31 -4.41
N PHE A 161 -9.77 -29.05 -3.87
CA PHE A 161 -8.35 -28.75 -4.00
C PHE A 161 -7.96 -28.83 -5.47
N LEU A 162 -7.72 -27.69 -6.11
CA LEU A 162 -7.09 -27.65 -7.42
C LEU A 162 -5.61 -28.04 -7.20
N GLY A 163 -5.25 -29.28 -7.51
CA GLY A 163 -3.91 -29.84 -7.36
C GLY A 163 -2.84 -29.13 -8.22
N SER A 164 -1.80 -29.87 -8.64
CA SER A 164 -0.62 -29.42 -9.40
C SER A 164 -0.91 -28.86 -10.82
N SER A 165 -1.93 -28.04 -10.96
CA SER A 165 -2.32 -27.37 -12.18
C SER A 165 -1.37 -26.21 -12.49
N THR A 166 -1.06 -26.04 -13.77
CA THR A 166 -0.31 -24.88 -14.26
C THR A 166 -1.27 -23.72 -14.48
N TYR A 167 -0.93 -22.54 -13.96
CA TYR A 167 -1.74 -21.33 -14.08
C TYR A 167 -0.99 -20.25 -14.85
N VAL A 168 -1.70 -19.51 -15.67
CA VAL A 168 -1.24 -18.24 -16.24
C VAL A 168 -2.04 -17.13 -15.59
N GLY A 169 -1.39 -16.34 -14.72
CA GLY A 169 -1.95 -15.10 -14.21
C GLY A 169 -1.53 -13.94 -15.10
N ALA A 170 -2.49 -13.23 -15.70
CA ALA A 170 -2.24 -12.02 -16.47
C ALA A 170 -2.68 -10.80 -15.66
N ASP A 171 -1.72 -9.97 -15.24
CA ASP A 171 -2.01 -8.67 -14.65
C ASP A 171 -2.16 -7.63 -15.76
N LEU A 172 -3.41 -7.25 -16.06
CA LEU A 172 -3.76 -6.30 -17.12
C LEU A 172 -3.75 -4.88 -16.56
N GLY A 173 -2.56 -4.28 -16.53
CA GLY A 173 -2.38 -2.86 -16.25
C GLY A 173 -2.63 -1.98 -17.48
N LEU A 174 -3.19 -0.79 -17.28
CA LEU A 174 -3.18 0.27 -18.29
C LEU A 174 -1.75 0.80 -18.41
N ALA A 175 -1.10 0.56 -19.54
CA ALA A 175 0.13 1.24 -19.93
C ALA A 175 -0.28 2.54 -20.65
N CYS A 176 -0.11 3.68 -19.97
CA CYS A 176 -0.31 5.02 -20.52
C CYS A 176 1.03 5.76 -20.51
#